data_AF-F0SQP2-F1
#
_entry.id   AF-F0SQP2-F1
#
_cell.length_a   1.000
_cell.length_b   1.000
_cell.length_c   1.000
_cell.angle_alpha   90.00
_cell.angle_beta   90.00
_cell.angle_gamma   90.00
#
_symmetry.space_group_name_H-M   'P 1'
#
loop_
_entity.id
_entity.type
_entity.pdbx_description
1 polymer ?
#
loop_
_entity_poly.entity_id
_entity_poly.type
_entity_poly.pdbx_seq_one_letter_code
_entity_poly.pdbx_strand_id
1 'polypeptide(L)'
;MAARKNAANKPEAKRPAISKADAIRSWFKDNPEGTAVECQKALKEQGIEVGSGHAQQILNKSKSGGKVDVSTIKLAADFATAYGDVDAALKAIDAVGDFIQACGSPQKARTALETYQTVADALQ
;
A
#
# COMPACT_ATOMS: atom_id res chain seq x y z
N MET A 1 55.75 7.73 17.92
CA MET A 1 55.17 7.00 16.77
C MET A 1 53.65 7.10 16.82
N ALA A 2 53.02 7.09 15.64
CA ALA A 2 51.59 7.17 15.32
C ALA A 2 50.90 8.55 15.38
N ALA A 3 50.84 9.17 14.19
CA ALA A 3 50.18 10.42 13.86
C ALA A 3 48.65 10.32 13.94
N ARG A 4 47.99 11.34 14.51
CA ARG A 4 46.54 11.52 14.43
C ARG A 4 46.19 12.02 13.03
N LYS A 5 45.59 11.14 12.24
CA LYS A 5 45.21 11.37 10.84
C LYS A 5 44.03 12.34 10.78
N ASN A 6 44.19 13.42 10.00
CA ASN A 6 43.23 14.49 9.73
C ASN A 6 41.81 14.00 9.46
N ALA A 7 40.82 14.59 10.15
CA ALA A 7 39.42 14.60 9.75
C ALA A 7 39.28 15.46 8.50
N ALA A 8 39.22 14.82 7.34
CA ALA A 8 39.03 15.48 6.06
C ALA A 8 37.65 16.16 6.02
N ASN A 9 37.70 17.47 5.84
CA ASN A 9 36.60 18.35 5.47
C ASN A 9 35.85 17.75 4.26
N LYS A 10 34.61 17.29 4.48
CA LYS A 10 33.77 16.68 3.46
C LYS A 10 33.08 17.82 2.69
N PRO A 11 33.29 17.96 1.37
CA PRO A 11 32.64 19.02 0.61
C PRO A 11 31.12 18.86 0.67
N GLU A 12 30.41 19.93 1.04
CA GLU A 12 28.95 20.01 0.98
C GLU A 12 28.49 19.82 -0.47
N ALA A 13 28.14 18.58 -0.80
CA ALA A 13 27.54 18.24 -2.07
C ALA A 13 26.17 18.94 -2.16
N LYS A 14 26.03 19.81 -3.18
CA LYS A 14 24.77 20.43 -3.58
C LYS A 14 23.66 19.36 -3.57
N ARG A 15 22.70 19.50 -2.66
CA ARG A 15 21.57 18.56 -2.57
C ARG A 15 20.82 18.61 -3.91
N PRO A 16 20.66 17.49 -4.64
CA PRO A 16 19.76 17.47 -5.78
C PRO A 16 18.35 17.85 -5.31
N ALA A 17 17.64 18.66 -6.10
CA ALA A 17 16.30 19.18 -5.76
C ALA A 17 15.25 18.07 -5.54
N ILE A 18 15.53 16.85 -6.00
CA ILE A 18 14.73 15.65 -5.77
C ILE A 18 15.59 14.66 -5.00
N SER A 19 15.14 14.30 -3.79
CA SER A 19 15.79 13.26 -3.00
C SER A 19 15.67 11.92 -3.70
N LYS A 20 16.71 11.08 -3.63
CA LYS A 20 16.69 9.70 -4.14
C LYS A 20 15.44 8.95 -3.66
N ALA A 21 15.04 9.18 -2.41
CA ALA A 21 13.85 8.57 -1.83
C ALA A 21 12.54 9.03 -2.50
N ASP A 22 12.45 10.29 -2.92
CA ASP A 22 11.25 10.82 -3.58
C ASP A 22 11.14 10.33 -5.02
N ALA A 23 12.27 10.14 -5.71
CA ALA A 23 12.30 9.51 -7.02
C ALA A 23 11.83 8.04 -6.95
N ILE A 24 12.29 7.28 -5.95
CA ILE A 24 11.86 5.88 -5.72
C ILE A 24 10.37 5.80 -5.38
N ARG A 25 9.87 6.69 -4.52
CA ARG A 25 8.44 6.75 -4.16
C ARG A 25 7.57 7.07 -5.37
N SER A 26 8.00 8.00 -6.21
CA SER A 26 7.28 8.38 -7.43
C SER A 26 7.24 7.20 -8.40
N TRP A 27 8.37 6.53 -8.59
CA TRP A 27 8.44 5.35 -9.44
C TRP A 27 7.51 4.21 -8.98
N PHE A 28 7.50 3.87 -7.69
CA PHE A 28 6.58 2.85 -7.15
C PHE A 28 5.12 3.28 -7.11
N LYS A 29 4.83 4.59 -7.14
CA LYS A 29 3.46 5.10 -7.29
C LYS A 29 2.95 4.87 -8.71
N ASP A 30 3.80 5.10 -9.71
CA ASP A 30 3.48 4.87 -11.12
C ASP A 30 3.58 3.38 -11.51
N ASN A 31 4.37 2.59 -10.76
CA ASN A 31 4.61 1.16 -10.97
C ASN A 31 4.35 0.37 -9.68
N PRO A 32 3.08 0.18 -9.27
CA PRO A 32 2.73 -0.44 -7.99
C PRO A 32 3.15 -1.92 -7.88
N GLU A 33 3.28 -2.62 -9.00
CA GLU A 33 3.74 -4.02 -9.06
C GLU A 33 5.25 -4.15 -9.33
N GLY A 34 5.93 -3.03 -9.57
CA GLY A 34 7.34 -3.02 -9.91
C GLY A 34 8.24 -3.56 -8.80
N THR A 35 9.37 -4.14 -9.20
CA THR A 35 10.39 -4.66 -8.28
C THR A 35 11.46 -3.61 -7.96
N ALA A 36 12.18 -3.79 -6.85
CA ALA A 36 13.29 -2.90 -6.49
C ALA A 36 14.42 -2.90 -7.54
N VAL A 37 14.58 -3.98 -8.29
CA VAL A 37 15.57 -4.11 -9.38
C VAL A 37 15.16 -3.27 -10.59
N GLU A 38 13.87 -3.26 -10.94
CA GLU A 38 13.33 -2.44 -12.03
C GLU A 38 13.37 -0.95 -11.67
N CYS A 39 13.01 -0.61 -10.43
CA CYS A 39 13.13 0.75 -9.92
C CYS A 39 14.57 1.26 -10.03
N GLN A 40 15.56 0.44 -9.63
CA GLN A 40 16.97 0.80 -9.74
C GLN A 40 17.40 1.03 -11.19
N LYS A 41 16.97 0.18 -12.13
CA LYS A 41 17.29 0.34 -13.55
C LYS A 41 16.70 1.64 -14.11
N ALA A 42 15.41 1.88 -13.86
CA ALA A 42 14.71 3.08 -14.34
C ALA A 42 15.32 4.37 -13.75
N LEU A 43 15.67 4.37 -12.45
CA LEU A 43 16.31 5.52 -11.83
C LEU A 43 17.76 5.72 -12.30
N LYS A 44 18.47 4.65 -12.62
CA LYS A 44 19.82 4.72 -13.19
C LYS A 44 19.81 5.34 -14.60
N GLU A 45 18.79 5.03 -15.42
CA GLU A 45 18.59 5.67 -16.73
C GLU A 45 18.32 7.18 -16.61
N GLN A 46 17.70 7.60 -15.51
CA GLN A 46 17.49 9.02 -15.17
C GLN A 46 18.71 9.69 -14.52
N GLY A 47 19.85 9.00 -14.43
CA GLY A 47 21.08 9.50 -13.81
C GLY A 47 21.06 9.51 -12.28
N ILE A 48 20.07 8.87 -11.64
CA ILE A 48 19.94 8.76 -10.19
C ILE A 48 20.43 7.39 -9.74
N GLU A 49 21.67 7.33 -9.24
CA GLU A 49 22.23 6.08 -8.74
C GLU A 49 21.70 5.75 -7.34
N VAL A 50 20.90 4.67 -7.26
CA VAL A 50 20.28 4.16 -6.04
C VAL A 50 20.78 2.73 -5.77
N GLY A 51 21.11 2.41 -4.52
CA GLY A 51 21.41 1.04 -4.12
C GLY A 51 20.14 0.20 -3.98
N SER A 52 20.19 -1.07 -4.41
CA SER A 52 19.07 -2.02 -4.35
C SER A 52 18.43 -2.13 -2.95
N GLY A 53 19.25 -2.13 -1.89
CA GLY A 53 18.77 -2.16 -0.51
C GLY A 53 17.95 -0.91 -0.10
N HIS A 54 18.28 0.26 -0.66
CA HIS A 54 17.55 1.50 -0.38
C HIS A 54 16.18 1.51 -1.08
N ALA A 55 16.12 1.02 -2.33
CA ALA A 55 14.85 0.85 -3.04
C ALA A 55 13.94 -0.18 -2.34
N GLN A 56 14.50 -1.31 -1.90
CA GLN A 56 13.77 -2.34 -1.16
C GLN A 56 13.22 -1.82 0.17
N GLN A 57 14.01 -1.02 0.91
CA GLN A 57 13.57 -0.43 2.16
C GLN A 57 12.37 0.49 1.97
N ILE A 58 12.37 1.28 0.88
CA ILE A 58 11.25 2.17 0.55
C ILE A 58 10.02 1.37 0.10
N LEU A 59 10.20 0.34 -0.72
CA LEU A 59 9.12 -0.58 -1.13
C LEU A 59 8.46 -1.25 0.08
N ASN A 60 9.27 -1.74 1.03
CA ASN A 60 8.74 -2.35 2.24
C ASN A 60 7.99 -1.32 3.10
N LYS A 61 8.50 -0.08 3.21
CA LYS A 61 7.80 1.00 3.91
C LYS A 61 6.52 1.45 3.21
N SER A 62 6.44 1.42 1.88
CA SER A 62 5.21 1.75 1.16
C SER A 62 4.16 0.64 1.28
N LYS A 63 4.58 -0.63 1.38
CA LYS A 63 3.66 -1.76 1.61
C LYS A 63 3.20 -1.89 3.06
N SER A 64 4.09 -1.69 4.02
CA SER A 64 3.79 -1.84 5.46
C SER A 64 3.35 -0.53 6.14
N GLY A 65 3.55 0.61 5.48
CA GLY A 65 3.20 1.93 5.98
C GLY A 65 1.87 2.42 5.44
N GLY A 66 0.84 1.57 5.45
CA GLY A 66 -0.52 2.00 5.19
C GLY A 66 -0.83 3.17 6.11
N LYS A 67 -1.04 4.35 5.53
CA LYS A 67 -1.70 5.44 6.26
C LYS A 67 -2.94 4.81 6.88
N VAL A 68 -3.04 4.90 8.20
CA VAL A 68 -4.24 4.50 8.90
C VAL A 68 -5.40 5.22 8.22
N ASP A 69 -6.23 4.48 7.51
CA ASP A 69 -7.34 5.06 6.77
C ASP A 69 -8.43 5.39 7.78
N VAL A 70 -8.37 6.63 8.27
CA VAL A 70 -9.29 7.17 9.28
C VAL A 70 -10.74 7.06 8.81
N SER A 71 -10.98 7.10 7.48
CA SER A 71 -12.30 6.90 6.88
C SER A 71 -12.80 5.48 7.09
N THR A 72 -11.93 4.49 6.87
CA THR A 72 -12.25 3.08 7.12
C THR A 72 -12.48 2.82 8.61
N ILE A 73 -11.69 3.44 9.49
CA ILE A 73 -11.91 3.36 10.94
C ILE A 73 -13.25 3.97 11.34
N LYS A 74 -13.61 5.12 10.77
CA LYS A 74 -14.87 5.79 11.05
C LYS A 74 -16.06 4.96 10.59
N LEU A 75 -15.98 4.37 9.39
CA LEU A 75 -17.01 3.46 8.88
C LEU A 75 -17.19 2.24 9.80
N ALA A 76 -16.09 1.64 10.28
CA ALA A 76 -16.14 0.54 11.24
C ALA A 76 -16.74 0.99 12.58
N ALA A 77 -16.41 2.19 13.07
CA ALA A 77 -16.96 2.75 14.29
C ALA A 77 -18.47 3.06 14.17
N ASP A 78 -18.90 3.62 13.03
CA ASP A 78 -20.30 3.89 12.74
C ASP A 78 -21.09 2.57 12.65
N PHE A 79 -20.52 1.53 12.04
CA PHE A 79 -21.12 0.19 12.00
C PHE A 79 -21.25 -0.41 13.39
N ALA A 80 -20.18 -0.38 14.19
CA ALA A 80 -20.21 -0.87 15.57
C ALA A 80 -21.23 -0.09 16.44
N THR A 81 -21.37 1.21 16.21
CA THR A 81 -22.34 2.05 16.93
C THR A 81 -23.78 1.78 16.50
N ALA A 82 -24.01 1.56 15.20
CA ALA A 82 -25.34 1.31 14.64
C ALA A 82 -25.89 -0.08 15.01
N TYR A 83 -25.03 -1.09 15.04
CA TYR A 83 -25.45 -2.48 15.23
C TYR A 83 -25.15 -3.03 16.64
N GLY A 84 -24.23 -2.41 17.40
CA GLY A 84 -23.94 -2.70 18.82
C GLY A 84 -23.34 -4.09 19.12
N ASP A 85 -23.55 -5.06 18.24
CA ASP A 85 -23.09 -6.44 18.35
C ASP A 85 -21.91 -6.67 17.39
N VAL A 86 -20.71 -6.44 17.92
CA VAL A 86 -19.45 -6.64 17.19
C VAL A 86 -19.27 -8.10 16.79
N ASP A 87 -19.77 -9.06 17.58
CA ASP A 87 -19.70 -10.48 17.25
C ASP A 87 -20.58 -10.82 16.04
N ALA A 88 -21.79 -10.26 15.97
CA ALA A 88 -22.64 -10.39 14.78
C ALA A 88 -22.01 -9.73 13.54
N ALA A 89 -21.36 -8.57 13.72
CA ALA A 89 -20.62 -7.88 12.67
C ALA A 89 -19.48 -8.74 12.11
N LEU A 90 -18.67 -9.33 12.99
CA LEU A 90 -17.55 -10.19 12.62
C LEU A 90 -18.04 -11.44 11.88
N LYS A 91 -19.09 -12.10 12.37
CA LYS A 91 -19.70 -13.24 11.68
C LYS A 91 -20.23 -12.88 10.28
N ALA A 92 -20.80 -11.68 10.13
CA ALA A 92 -21.24 -11.20 8.83
C ALA A 92 -20.06 -10.96 7.88
N ILE A 93 -18.95 -10.39 8.37
CA ILE A 93 -17.72 -10.22 7.60
C ILE A 93 -17.17 -11.56 7.15
N ASP A 94 -17.10 -12.55 8.05
CA ASP A 94 -16.62 -13.90 7.74
C ASP A 94 -17.51 -14.57 6.67
N ALA A 95 -18.83 -14.50 6.83
CA ALA A 95 -19.77 -15.05 5.84
C ALA A 95 -19.63 -14.38 4.47
N VAL A 96 -19.39 -13.06 4.42
CA VAL A 96 -19.09 -12.34 3.16
C VAL A 96 -17.74 -12.79 2.59
N GLY A 97 -16.73 -13.01 3.42
CA GLY A 97 -15.44 -13.54 3.02
C GLY A 97 -15.55 -14.93 2.37
N ASP A 98 -16.25 -15.85 3.02
CA ASP A 98 -16.53 -17.19 2.52
C ASP A 98 -17.30 -17.14 1.19
N PHE A 99 -18.28 -16.25 1.09
CA PHE A 99 -19.03 -16.04 -0.16
C PHE A 99 -18.14 -15.53 -1.29
N ILE A 100 -17.25 -14.57 -1.02
CA ILE A 100 -16.29 -14.08 -2.01
C ILE A 100 -15.34 -15.19 -2.46
N GLN A 101 -14.86 -16.03 -1.54
CA GLN A 101 -14.03 -17.18 -1.86
C GLN A 101 -14.78 -18.20 -2.72
N ALA A 102 -16.04 -18.51 -2.38
CA ALA A 102 -16.88 -19.41 -3.17
C ALA A 102 -17.15 -18.87 -4.59
N CYS A 103 -17.30 -17.55 -4.74
CA CYS A 103 -17.45 -16.90 -6.04
C CYS A 103 -16.13 -16.82 -6.85
N GLY A 104 -14.99 -16.98 -6.18
CA GLY A 104 -13.65 -16.93 -6.77
C GLY A 104 -13.12 -15.52 -7.07
N SER A 105 -13.95 -14.48 -6.98
CA SER A 105 -13.50 -13.08 -6.99
C SER A 105 -14.52 -12.12 -6.37
N PRO A 106 -14.08 -10.98 -5.82
CA PRO A 106 -14.98 -9.95 -5.28
C PRO A 106 -15.97 -9.37 -6.30
N GLN A 107 -15.55 -9.26 -7.57
CA GLN A 107 -16.39 -8.74 -8.65
C GLN A 107 -17.57 -9.68 -8.95
N LYS A 108 -17.31 -10.99 -8.99
CA LYS A 108 -18.36 -12.00 -9.19
C LYS A 108 -19.35 -12.04 -8.03
N ALA A 109 -18.84 -11.92 -6.81
CA ALA A 109 -19.67 -11.84 -5.60
C ALA A 109 -20.61 -10.62 -5.64
N ARG A 110 -20.13 -9.46 -6.09
CA ARG A 110 -20.99 -8.27 -6.27
C ARG A 110 -22.09 -8.50 -7.31
N THR A 111 -21.73 -8.99 -8.49
CA THR A 111 -22.72 -9.26 -9.54
C THR A 111 -23.77 -10.28 -9.07
N ALA A 112 -23.37 -11.30 -8.30
CA ALA A 112 -24.29 -12.25 -7.71
C ALA A 112 -25.25 -11.56 -6.72
N LEU A 113 -24.76 -10.69 -5.83
CA LEU A 113 -25.60 -9.92 -4.91
C LEU A 113 -26.56 -8.96 -5.62
N GLU A 114 -26.10 -8.25 -6.64
CA GLU A 114 -26.92 -7.37 -7.48
C GLU A 114 -28.03 -8.15 -8.19
N THR A 115 -27.73 -9.38 -8.63
CA THR A 115 -28.71 -10.28 -9.24
C THR A 115 -29.74 -10.75 -8.19
N TYR A 116 -29.32 -11.11 -6.99
CA TYR A 116 -30.24 -11.45 -5.90
C TYR A 116 -31.14 -10.28 -5.50
N GLN A 117 -30.59 -9.06 -5.44
CA GLN A 117 -31.36 -7.86 -5.12
C GLN A 117 -32.45 -7.60 -6.17
N THR A 118 -32.10 -7.66 -7.45
CA THR A 118 -33.07 -7.47 -8.55
C THR A 118 -34.16 -8.53 -8.58
N VAL A 119 -33.84 -9.79 -8.23
CA VAL A 119 -34.83 -10.87 -8.10
C VAL A 119 -35.72 -10.68 -6.87
N ALA A 120 -35.17 -10.20 -5.75
CA ALA A 120 -35.93 -9.92 -4.53
C ALA A 120 -36.91 -8.75 -4.73
N ASP A 121 -36.47 -7.67 -5.39
CA ASP A 121 -37.31 -6.51 -5.71
C ASP A 121 -38.42 -6.86 -6.72
N ALA A 122 -38.21 -7.85 -7.59
CA ALA A 122 -39.23 -8.34 -8.52
C ALA A 122 -40.29 -9.26 -7.88
N LEU A 123 -40.04 -9.71 -6.65
CA LEU A 123 -40.94 -10.59 -5.88
C LEU A 123 -41.73 -9.85 -4.78
N GLN A 124 -41.47 -8.55 -4.59
CA GLN A 124 -42.26 -7.65 -3.73
C GLN A 124 -43.39 -6.98 -4.52
#